data_AF-A0A9P4TT96-F1
#
_entry.id   AF-A0A9P4TT96-F1
#
_cell.length_a   1.000
_cell.length_b   1.000
_cell.length_c   1.000
_cell.angle_alpha   90.00
_cell.angle_beta   90.00
_cell.angle_gamma   90.00
#
_symmetry.space_group_name_H-M   'P 1'
#
loop_
_entity.id
_entity.type
_entity.pdbx_description
1 polymer ?
#
loop_
_entity_poly.entity_id
_entity_poly.type
_entity_poly.pdbx_seq_one_letter_code
_entity_poly.pdbx_strand_id
1 'polypeptide(L)'
;MASTNPGKRPAPVSIADQIDEARKRAAEVRARIAGNTGKASTPVNGQAAPPPPPAPNGAATNGVPAAGVSAIQARLAEIKARVAASALAAAKPAQSHNPTPPPPSRQSLPSREPPIHNDFSRQESSAGGRGGLNVGIHPALQGDYQASKDAQKGNQRNNKKEEERKTPENVNPYLADSAPSRSRRGALNFNHNMHERPAMVAANEMRRKANLEAMKKRIQEQTSKVGLDDTAETTAFEVPMPPDVEFWDEGLLSGGMVNNELITNLVVHPILIEPPQEKLISTKPMELKLTEKERKKMRRIKRLEIHKEEQAKIRLGLVPTPAPKIKHSNVMRVYGEMAVQDPTAVEAMVNKQVADRLNNHLATNAARQLTKEQKEEKRKLKAAENAKAGLNLMVFKVALTKDQLLGKHRFHIDVNAKHWSDLTGFCVISPPFSLIVVEAGEKSSREYKKAMKRVKWKGILEGGGEVLDPERWKGWEDDTCTLIHQGMIRDHRFKKWGGLRETESESQAREALARAKLENFWVQAKALEGIVED
;
A
#
# COMPACT_ATOMS: atom_id res chain seq x y z
N MET A 1 -4.68 46.97 -45.57
CA MET A 1 -6.05 46.41 -45.72
C MET A 1 -5.97 44.89 -45.60
N ALA A 2 -7.01 44.29 -45.02
CA ALA A 2 -7.02 43.03 -44.28
C ALA A 2 -6.50 41.77 -45.02
N SER A 3 -5.77 40.92 -44.29
CA SER A 3 -5.50 39.53 -44.65
C SER A 3 -5.87 38.60 -43.49
N THR A 4 -6.47 37.47 -43.85
CA THR A 4 -7.34 36.60 -43.06
C THR A 4 -6.61 35.71 -42.04
N ASN A 5 -7.25 35.49 -40.89
CA ASN A 5 -6.76 34.69 -39.76
C ASN A 5 -7.14 33.20 -39.90
N PRO A 6 -6.22 32.22 -39.81
CA PRO A 6 -6.55 30.80 -39.81
C PRO A 6 -6.62 30.25 -38.37
N GLY A 7 -7.81 29.94 -37.88
CA GLY A 7 -7.96 29.32 -36.57
C GLY A 7 -9.36 28.78 -36.27
N LYS A 8 -9.55 27.46 -36.47
CA LYS A 8 -10.37 26.57 -35.63
C LYS A 8 -10.23 25.12 -36.09
N ARG A 9 -9.70 24.25 -35.23
CA ARG A 9 -9.73 22.78 -35.41
C ARG A 9 -11.15 22.28 -35.11
N PRO A 10 -11.67 21.27 -35.83
CA PRO A 10 -12.96 20.66 -35.52
C PRO A 10 -12.90 19.89 -34.19
N ALA A 11 -14.03 19.87 -33.47
CA ALA A 11 -14.17 19.26 -32.15
C ALA A 11 -14.05 17.71 -32.20
N PRO A 12 -13.57 17.07 -31.11
CA PRO A 12 -13.41 15.62 -31.07
C PRO A 12 -14.76 14.89 -31.08
N VAL A 13 -14.89 13.92 -31.97
CA VAL A 13 -16.09 13.08 -32.14
C VAL A 13 -16.27 12.20 -30.90
N SER A 14 -17.51 12.12 -30.40
CA SER A 14 -17.86 11.35 -29.19
C SER A 14 -17.62 9.85 -29.41
N ILE A 15 -17.11 9.18 -28.38
CA ILE A 15 -16.83 7.73 -28.37
C ILE A 15 -18.11 6.91 -28.64
N ALA A 16 -19.27 7.44 -28.26
CA ALA A 16 -20.56 6.80 -28.55
C ALA A 16 -20.83 6.71 -30.07
N ASP A 17 -20.54 7.77 -30.82
CA ASP A 17 -20.75 7.81 -32.27
C ASP A 17 -19.81 6.85 -33.00
N GLN A 18 -18.59 6.66 -32.48
CA GLN A 18 -17.64 5.69 -33.01
C GLN A 18 -18.08 4.23 -32.77
N ILE A 19 -18.73 3.95 -31.64
CA ILE A 19 -19.25 2.62 -31.32
C ILE A 19 -20.46 2.30 -32.21
N ASP A 20 -21.33 3.27 -32.47
CA ASP A 20 -22.51 3.09 -33.31
C ASP A 20 -22.14 2.95 -34.80
N GLU A 21 -21.12 3.66 -35.27
CA GLU A 21 -20.59 3.49 -36.62
C GLU A 21 -19.92 2.12 -36.81
N ALA A 22 -19.21 1.62 -35.78
CA ALA A 22 -18.62 0.28 -35.79
C ALA A 22 -19.70 -0.83 -35.80
N ARG A 23 -20.81 -0.64 -35.06
CA ARG A 23 -21.95 -1.56 -35.06
C ARG A 23 -22.67 -1.60 -36.40
N LYS A 24 -22.86 -0.45 -37.05
CA LYS A 24 -23.44 -0.38 -38.41
C LYS A 24 -22.57 -1.10 -39.45
N ARG A 25 -21.25 -0.88 -39.43
CA ARG A 25 -20.32 -1.60 -40.32
C ARG A 25 -20.32 -3.11 -40.08
N ALA A 26 -20.41 -3.56 -38.82
CA ALA A 26 -20.47 -4.98 -38.51
C ALA A 26 -21.77 -5.64 -39.01
N ALA A 27 -22.91 -4.93 -38.92
CA ALA A 27 -24.19 -5.40 -39.44
C ALA A 27 -24.19 -5.52 -40.98
N GLU A 28 -23.60 -4.57 -41.68
CA GLU A 28 -23.50 -4.56 -43.15
C GLU A 28 -22.64 -5.71 -43.68
N VAL A 29 -21.52 -6.02 -43.02
CA VAL A 29 -20.67 -7.18 -43.36
C VAL A 29 -21.40 -8.49 -43.13
N ARG A 30 -22.21 -8.59 -42.07
CA ARG A 30 -22.99 -9.79 -41.76
C ARG A 30 -24.11 -10.01 -42.79
N ALA A 31 -24.74 -8.94 -43.27
CA ALA A 31 -25.72 -9.00 -44.35
C ALA A 31 -25.10 -9.44 -45.70
N ARG A 32 -23.87 -8.99 -46.01
CA ARG A 32 -23.13 -9.43 -47.20
C ARG A 32 -22.77 -10.91 -47.20
N ILE A 33 -22.42 -11.47 -46.04
CA ILE A 33 -22.07 -12.89 -45.91
C ILE A 33 -23.32 -13.78 -46.04
N ALA A 34 -24.47 -13.32 -45.54
CA ALA A 34 -25.73 -14.04 -45.71
C ALA A 34 -26.20 -14.10 -47.17
N GLY A 35 -25.96 -13.04 -47.96
CA GLY A 35 -26.36 -12.98 -49.38
C GLY A 35 -25.61 -13.92 -50.33
N ASN A 36 -24.50 -14.53 -49.90
CA ASN A 36 -23.62 -15.29 -50.79
C ASN A 36 -23.70 -16.83 -50.62
N THR A 37 -24.70 -17.33 -49.88
CA THR A 37 -24.86 -18.78 -49.59
C THR A 37 -25.99 -19.46 -50.36
N GLY A 38 -26.65 -18.76 -51.30
CA GLY A 38 -27.73 -19.33 -52.11
C GLY A 38 -27.43 -19.29 -53.61
N LYS A 39 -26.65 -20.25 -54.14
CA LYS A 39 -26.67 -20.64 -55.56
C LYS A 39 -25.94 -21.98 -55.76
N ALA A 40 -26.73 -23.05 -55.79
CA ALA A 40 -26.34 -24.38 -56.27
C ALA A 40 -27.45 -24.93 -57.17
N SER A 41 -27.10 -25.36 -58.39
CA SER A 41 -27.81 -26.16 -59.42
C SER A 41 -27.17 -25.79 -60.78
N THR A 42 -26.87 -26.64 -61.77
CA THR A 42 -27.07 -28.06 -62.13
C THR A 42 -26.13 -28.36 -63.34
N PRO A 43 -25.93 -29.62 -63.78
CA PRO A 43 -24.84 -30.03 -64.68
C PRO A 43 -25.18 -29.97 -66.17
N VAL A 44 -24.18 -29.80 -67.04
CA VAL A 44 -24.28 -30.05 -68.49
C VAL A 44 -23.06 -30.83 -69.00
N ASN A 45 -23.39 -31.80 -69.84
CA ASN A 45 -22.61 -32.82 -70.53
C ASN A 45 -21.70 -32.25 -71.64
N GLY A 46 -20.55 -32.87 -71.92
CA GLY A 46 -19.65 -32.43 -73.00
C GLY A 46 -18.37 -33.26 -73.19
N GLN A 47 -18.53 -34.38 -73.92
CA GLN A 47 -17.61 -35.07 -74.85
C GLN A 47 -16.07 -35.12 -74.64
N ALA A 48 -15.57 -36.34 -74.83
CA ALA A 48 -14.17 -36.76 -74.76
C ALA A 48 -13.51 -36.91 -76.15
N ALA A 49 -12.19 -36.67 -76.21
CA ALA A 49 -11.23 -37.21 -77.19
C ALA A 49 -9.78 -37.10 -76.60
N PRO A 50 -8.76 -37.86 -77.09
CA PRO A 50 -7.88 -38.69 -76.23
C PRO A 50 -6.42 -38.20 -76.05
N PRO A 51 -5.61 -38.82 -75.15
CA PRO A 51 -4.17 -38.54 -75.01
C PRO A 51 -3.26 -39.49 -75.84
N PRO A 52 -2.03 -39.07 -76.20
CA PRO A 52 -1.03 -39.92 -76.88
C PRO A 52 -0.19 -40.81 -75.92
N PRO A 53 0.51 -41.85 -76.45
CA PRO A 53 0.90 -43.06 -75.72
C PRO A 53 2.28 -43.02 -75.03
N PRO A 54 2.60 -44.03 -74.17
CA PRO A 54 3.83 -44.11 -73.39
C PRO A 54 4.91 -45.01 -74.04
N ALA A 55 6.17 -44.85 -73.60
CA ALA A 55 7.27 -45.78 -73.86
C ALA A 55 8.14 -45.96 -72.58
N PRO A 56 8.87 -47.10 -72.45
CA PRO A 56 8.91 -47.85 -71.19
C PRO A 56 10.32 -48.13 -70.61
N ASN A 57 10.33 -48.93 -69.52
CA ASN A 57 11.44 -49.65 -68.86
C ASN A 57 12.23 -48.86 -67.80
N GLY A 58 12.52 -49.39 -66.60
CA GLY A 58 12.24 -50.71 -66.05
C GLY A 58 12.91 -50.89 -64.68
N ALA A 59 12.21 -51.63 -63.81
CA ALA A 59 12.64 -52.49 -62.71
C ALA A 59 13.67 -51.99 -61.66
N ALA A 60 13.24 -51.96 -60.39
CA ALA A 60 13.76 -52.87 -59.37
C ALA A 60 12.81 -52.96 -58.17
N THR A 61 12.53 -54.20 -57.80
CA THR A 61 11.65 -54.71 -56.74
C THR A 61 12.28 -54.58 -55.34
N ASN A 62 11.45 -54.41 -54.31
CA ASN A 62 11.52 -55.16 -53.04
C ASN A 62 10.25 -54.89 -52.20
N GLY A 63 9.60 -55.96 -51.73
CA GLY A 63 8.31 -55.92 -51.05
C GLY A 63 8.36 -56.08 -49.52
N VAL A 64 7.14 -56.19 -48.96
CA VAL A 64 6.69 -56.64 -47.61
C VAL A 64 6.48 -55.54 -46.53
N PRO A 65 5.42 -55.57 -45.69
CA PRO A 65 4.01 -55.96 -45.90
C PRO A 65 2.98 -54.91 -45.42
N ALA A 66 1.73 -55.08 -45.84
CA ALA A 66 0.56 -54.35 -45.36
C ALA A 66 0.12 -54.84 -43.96
N ALA A 67 0.51 -54.16 -42.89
CA ALA A 67 -0.02 -54.38 -41.54
C ALA A 67 -0.12 -53.09 -40.68
N GLY A 68 -0.09 -51.90 -41.31
CA GLY A 68 -0.01 -50.62 -40.60
C GLY A 68 -1.33 -49.90 -40.36
N VAL A 69 -2.44 -50.31 -41.01
CA VAL A 69 -3.67 -49.51 -41.01
C VAL A 69 -4.64 -49.90 -39.87
N SER A 70 -4.68 -51.17 -39.44
CA SER A 70 -5.58 -51.60 -38.35
C SER A 70 -5.06 -51.24 -36.94
N ALA A 71 -3.73 -51.20 -36.75
CA ALA A 71 -3.12 -50.83 -35.46
C ALA A 71 -3.35 -49.35 -35.10
N ILE A 72 -3.44 -48.47 -36.09
CA ILE A 72 -3.70 -47.03 -35.88
C ILE A 72 -5.19 -46.80 -35.57
N GLN A 73 -6.08 -47.57 -36.19
CA GLN A 73 -7.52 -47.52 -35.91
C GLN A 73 -7.84 -48.09 -34.51
N ALA A 74 -7.16 -49.15 -34.07
CA ALA A 74 -7.30 -49.70 -32.72
C ALA A 74 -6.85 -48.70 -31.64
N ARG A 75 -5.73 -47.98 -31.84
CA ARG A 75 -5.27 -46.95 -30.90
C ARG A 75 -6.16 -45.71 -30.87
N LEU A 76 -6.79 -45.35 -31.98
CA LEU A 76 -7.79 -44.27 -32.02
C LEU A 76 -9.09 -44.64 -31.30
N ALA A 77 -9.51 -45.90 -31.36
CA ALA A 77 -10.65 -46.41 -30.60
C ALA A 77 -10.35 -46.45 -29.09
N GLU A 78 -9.14 -46.85 -28.70
CA GLU A 78 -8.70 -46.89 -27.30
C GLU A 78 -8.59 -45.47 -26.68
N ILE A 79 -8.06 -44.50 -27.43
CA ILE A 79 -7.99 -43.10 -26.98
C ILE A 79 -9.40 -42.50 -26.86
N LYS A 80 -10.31 -42.78 -27.81
CA LYS A 80 -11.72 -42.34 -27.71
C LYS A 80 -12.44 -42.98 -26.52
N ALA A 81 -12.18 -44.26 -26.22
CA ALA A 81 -12.75 -44.94 -25.06
C ALA A 81 -12.24 -44.35 -23.73
N ARG A 82 -10.94 -43.99 -23.64
CA ARG A 82 -10.38 -43.31 -22.46
C ARG A 82 -10.94 -41.91 -22.24
N VAL A 83 -11.14 -41.14 -23.31
CA VAL A 83 -11.74 -39.80 -23.22
C VAL A 83 -13.22 -39.90 -22.80
N ALA A 84 -13.97 -40.86 -23.34
CA ALA A 84 -15.35 -41.12 -22.93
C ALA A 84 -15.46 -41.58 -21.46
N ALA A 85 -14.55 -42.42 -20.98
CA ALA A 85 -14.51 -42.85 -19.57
C ALA A 85 -14.15 -41.69 -18.61
N SER A 86 -13.30 -40.75 -19.05
CA SER A 86 -12.97 -39.55 -18.25
C SER A 86 -14.11 -38.54 -18.19
N ALA A 87 -14.97 -38.49 -19.21
CA ALA A 87 -16.15 -37.61 -19.23
C ALA A 87 -17.30 -38.12 -18.33
N LEU A 88 -17.43 -39.44 -18.15
CA LEU A 88 -18.41 -40.05 -17.24
C LEU A 88 -17.98 -40.01 -15.76
N ALA A 89 -16.69 -39.77 -15.46
CA ALA A 89 -16.18 -39.58 -14.11
C ALA A 89 -16.41 -38.15 -13.56
N ALA A 90 -16.78 -37.19 -14.41
CA ALA A 90 -16.97 -35.78 -14.06
C ALA A 90 -18.42 -35.42 -13.65
N ALA A 91 -19.32 -36.39 -13.52
CA ALA A 91 -20.73 -36.18 -13.16
C ALA A 91 -21.16 -37.05 -11.96
N LYS A 92 -20.76 -36.66 -10.74
CA LYS A 92 -21.45 -37.02 -9.48
C LYS A 92 -21.38 -35.84 -8.50
N PRO A 93 -22.48 -35.46 -7.82
CA PRO A 93 -22.48 -34.45 -6.75
C PRO A 93 -22.15 -35.06 -5.38
N ALA A 94 -21.77 -34.15 -4.47
CA ALA A 94 -21.18 -34.29 -3.14
C ALA A 94 -21.68 -35.41 -2.20
N GLN A 95 -20.76 -35.96 -1.41
CA GLN A 95 -21.04 -36.45 -0.05
C GLN A 95 -19.96 -36.01 0.95
N SER A 96 -20.47 -35.59 2.11
CA SER A 96 -19.85 -35.07 3.32
C SER A 96 -18.87 -36.02 4.01
N HIS A 97 -17.75 -35.49 4.49
CA HIS A 97 -16.91 -36.16 5.47
C HIS A 97 -17.13 -35.53 6.86
N ASN A 98 -17.55 -36.38 7.80
CA ASN A 98 -17.72 -36.07 9.21
C ASN A 98 -16.38 -35.81 9.92
N PRO A 99 -16.40 -35.02 11.02
CA PRO A 99 -15.23 -34.68 11.81
C PRO A 99 -14.82 -35.81 12.79
N THR A 100 -13.53 -35.88 13.09
CA THR A 100 -12.92 -36.70 14.15
C THR A 100 -13.36 -36.25 15.56
N PRO A 101 -13.42 -37.16 16.55
CA PRO A 101 -14.00 -36.90 17.87
C PRO A 101 -13.00 -36.23 18.85
N PRO A 102 -13.48 -35.47 19.85
CA PRO A 102 -12.66 -34.98 20.95
C PRO A 102 -12.50 -36.05 22.08
N PRO A 103 -11.44 -35.96 22.92
CA PRO A 103 -11.25 -36.84 24.07
C PRO A 103 -12.21 -36.52 25.24
N PRO A 104 -12.47 -37.47 26.15
CA PRO A 104 -13.61 -37.45 27.07
C PRO A 104 -13.41 -36.55 28.31
N SER A 105 -14.51 -35.91 28.71
CA SER A 105 -14.69 -35.08 29.89
C SER A 105 -14.81 -35.93 31.18
N ARG A 106 -14.03 -35.56 32.22
CA ARG A 106 -14.26 -35.94 33.62
C ARG A 106 -15.43 -35.11 34.18
N GLN A 107 -16.33 -35.76 34.91
CA GLN A 107 -17.45 -35.13 35.60
C GLN A 107 -17.18 -34.91 37.10
N SER A 108 -17.93 -33.94 37.67
CA SER A 108 -18.21 -33.64 39.09
C SER A 108 -17.16 -32.77 39.81
N LEU A 109 -17.44 -31.64 40.50
CA LEU A 109 -18.63 -31.10 41.17
C LEU A 109 -18.64 -29.53 41.16
N PRO A 110 -19.76 -28.87 41.54
CA PRO A 110 -20.00 -27.43 41.39
C PRO A 110 -19.76 -26.58 42.66
N SER A 111 -20.02 -25.27 42.54
CA SER A 111 -20.05 -24.19 43.56
C SER A 111 -18.72 -23.39 43.66
N ARG A 112 -18.66 -22.06 43.65
CA ARG A 112 -19.55 -21.04 44.25
C ARG A 112 -19.19 -19.65 43.69
N GLU A 113 -20.12 -18.98 43.01
CA GLU A 113 -20.10 -17.52 42.82
C GLU A 113 -20.85 -16.84 44.00
N PRO A 114 -20.44 -15.64 44.44
CA PRO A 114 -21.05 -14.97 45.58
C PRO A 114 -22.41 -14.34 45.26
N PRO A 115 -23.33 -14.26 46.24
CA PRO A 115 -24.73 -13.93 46.00
C PRO A 115 -24.98 -12.44 45.79
N ILE A 116 -25.78 -12.17 44.76
CA ILE A 116 -26.52 -10.94 44.53
C ILE A 116 -27.71 -10.94 45.51
N HIS A 117 -27.74 -9.99 46.44
CA HIS A 117 -28.92 -9.73 47.25
C HIS A 117 -29.83 -8.79 46.46
N ASN A 118 -30.97 -9.31 46.00
CA ASN A 118 -32.12 -8.50 45.64
C ASN A 118 -32.74 -7.96 46.93
N ASP A 119 -32.92 -6.65 47.03
CA ASP A 119 -34.08 -6.11 47.72
C ASP A 119 -34.90 -5.31 46.72
N PHE A 120 -36.20 -5.61 46.70
CA PHE A 120 -37.16 -5.12 45.74
C PHE A 120 -37.68 -3.75 46.18
N SER A 121 -37.91 -2.89 45.18
CA SER A 121 -38.92 -1.82 45.16
C SER A 121 -38.75 -0.56 46.04
N ARG A 122 -38.24 0.53 45.45
CA ARG A 122 -38.95 1.84 45.47
C ARG A 122 -38.40 2.87 44.47
N GLN A 123 -39.12 3.01 43.37
CA GLN A 123 -39.52 4.24 42.67
C GLN A 123 -38.80 5.57 42.99
N GLU A 124 -37.95 5.98 42.03
CA GLU A 124 -37.81 7.30 41.38
C GLU A 124 -38.50 8.53 42.02
N SER A 125 -37.72 9.55 42.42
CA SER A 125 -37.97 10.99 42.11
C SER A 125 -36.95 11.97 42.73
N SER A 126 -36.32 12.73 41.84
CA SER A 126 -35.87 14.14 41.95
C SER A 126 -35.33 14.69 43.28
N ALA A 127 -34.00 14.81 43.38
CA ALA A 127 -33.35 15.71 44.34
C ALA A 127 -32.99 17.05 43.67
N GLY A 128 -33.92 18.00 43.73
CA GLY A 128 -33.67 19.42 43.48
C GLY A 128 -32.87 20.06 44.62
N GLY A 129 -32.01 21.02 44.27
CA GLY A 129 -31.05 21.65 45.18
C GLY A 129 -31.69 22.23 46.43
N ARG A 130 -31.31 21.68 47.59
CA ARG A 130 -31.64 22.19 48.92
C ARG A 130 -30.57 23.19 49.36
N GLY A 131 -30.94 24.47 49.41
CA GLY A 131 -30.13 25.52 50.05
C GLY A 131 -30.10 25.36 51.57
N GLY A 132 -28.97 25.72 52.19
CA GLY A 132 -28.53 25.35 53.55
C GLY A 132 -29.36 25.82 54.76
N LEU A 133 -30.65 26.08 54.63
CA LEU A 133 -31.58 26.29 55.75
C LEU A 133 -32.85 25.41 55.67
N ASN A 134 -32.86 24.36 54.85
CA ASN A 134 -33.91 23.33 54.81
C ASN A 134 -35.37 23.86 54.70
N VAL A 135 -35.59 24.90 53.90
CA VAL A 135 -36.92 25.33 53.45
C VAL A 135 -36.93 25.33 51.91
N GLY A 136 -37.94 24.70 51.28
CA GLY A 136 -37.98 24.46 49.83
C GLY A 136 -38.26 25.73 49.02
N ILE A 137 -37.46 25.96 47.97
CA ILE A 137 -37.58 27.10 47.04
C ILE A 137 -38.74 26.83 46.06
N HIS A 138 -39.63 27.82 45.87
CA HIS A 138 -40.81 27.73 45.00
C HIS A 138 -40.40 27.62 43.51
N PRO A 139 -41.04 26.73 42.72
CA PRO A 139 -40.59 26.35 41.37
C PRO A 139 -40.61 27.47 40.30
N ALA A 140 -41.22 28.63 40.58
CA ALA A 140 -41.15 29.80 39.69
C ALA A 140 -39.76 30.50 39.68
N LEU A 141 -38.87 30.17 40.62
CA LEU A 141 -37.49 30.70 40.71
C LEU A 141 -36.41 29.71 40.24
N GLN A 142 -36.80 28.53 39.73
CA GLN A 142 -35.86 27.50 39.25
C GLN A 142 -35.51 27.60 37.75
N GLY A 143 -35.95 28.66 37.05
CA GLY A 143 -35.60 28.95 35.67
C GLY A 143 -34.58 30.08 35.56
N ASP A 144 -33.53 29.85 34.79
CA ASP A 144 -32.57 30.83 34.24
C ASP A 144 -31.32 31.17 35.05
N TYR A 145 -30.46 30.15 35.27
CA TYR A 145 -29.03 30.35 35.48
C TYR A 145 -28.20 29.51 34.49
N GLN A 146 -28.18 29.95 33.23
CA GLN A 146 -27.06 29.70 32.33
C GLN A 146 -26.69 31.01 31.62
N ALA A 147 -25.85 31.80 32.30
CA ALA A 147 -25.12 32.89 31.68
C ALA A 147 -23.80 32.35 31.11
N SER A 148 -23.68 32.50 29.80
CA SER A 148 -22.54 32.23 28.93
C SER A 148 -21.28 33.03 29.28
N LYS A 149 -20.12 32.38 29.23
CA LYS A 149 -18.78 32.98 29.06
C LYS A 149 -18.27 32.69 27.64
N ASP A 150 -17.95 33.78 26.94
CA ASP A 150 -16.97 34.03 25.85
C ASP A 150 -16.35 32.82 25.12
N ALA A 151 -16.41 32.67 23.80
CA ALA A 151 -16.05 33.56 22.68
C ALA A 151 -14.57 33.99 22.63
N GLN A 152 -13.74 33.25 21.88
CA GLN A 152 -12.62 33.85 21.13
C GLN A 152 -12.27 33.08 19.84
N LYS A 153 -12.29 33.84 18.73
CA LYS A 153 -11.66 33.67 17.40
C LYS A 153 -12.20 32.61 16.42
N GLY A 154 -12.63 33.12 15.25
CA GLY A 154 -12.00 32.70 13.98
C GLY A 154 -12.91 32.32 12.81
N ASN A 155 -13.46 33.33 12.12
CA ASN A 155 -13.47 33.48 10.65
C ASN A 155 -14.02 32.34 9.76
N GLN A 156 -15.18 32.58 9.09
CA GLN A 156 -15.33 32.64 7.62
C GLN A 156 -16.75 32.27 7.12
N ARG A 157 -17.30 33.21 6.33
CA ARG A 157 -18.04 33.08 5.05
C ARG A 157 -19.39 32.34 4.95
N ASN A 158 -20.34 33.15 4.45
CA ASN A 158 -21.33 32.92 3.38
C ASN A 158 -22.74 32.42 3.72
N ASN A 159 -23.69 33.24 3.20
CA ASN A 159 -25.02 32.94 2.67
C ASN A 159 -25.99 32.17 3.56
N LYS A 160 -27.17 32.76 3.84
CA LYS A 160 -28.39 32.63 3.02
C LYS A 160 -29.64 33.02 3.85
N LYS A 161 -30.50 33.82 3.22
CA LYS A 161 -31.96 33.99 3.38
C LYS A 161 -32.63 33.91 4.76
N GLU A 162 -33.27 35.02 5.08
CA GLU A 162 -34.45 35.15 5.95
C GLU A 162 -35.60 34.24 5.52
N GLU A 163 -36.28 33.64 6.50
CA GLU A 163 -37.71 33.31 6.44
C GLU A 163 -38.34 33.60 7.81
N GLU A 164 -39.30 34.51 7.82
CA GLU A 164 -40.09 34.94 8.98
C GLU A 164 -41.05 33.85 9.46
N ARG A 165 -41.20 33.71 10.78
CA ARG A 165 -42.47 33.29 11.41
C ARG A 165 -42.74 34.15 12.67
N LYS A 166 -43.81 34.94 12.60
CA LYS A 166 -44.41 35.76 13.67
C LYS A 166 -45.26 34.90 14.61
N THR A 167 -45.29 35.26 15.90
CA THR A 167 -46.47 35.46 16.80
C THR A 167 -45.99 35.68 18.25
N PRO A 168 -46.81 36.25 19.17
CA PRO A 168 -47.35 37.60 19.20
C PRO A 168 -46.84 38.39 20.42
N GLU A 169 -46.77 39.71 20.28
CA GLU A 169 -46.38 40.65 21.32
C GLU A 169 -47.43 40.74 22.44
N ASN A 170 -46.97 40.73 23.69
CA ASN A 170 -47.73 41.23 24.83
C ASN A 170 -47.07 42.53 25.29
N VAL A 171 -47.50 43.65 24.72
CA VAL A 171 -46.93 44.99 24.96
C VAL A 171 -47.51 45.58 26.23
N ASN A 172 -46.62 46.01 27.12
CA ASN A 172 -46.94 46.65 28.40
C ASN A 172 -47.51 48.07 28.13
N PRO A 173 -48.73 48.42 28.57
CA PRO A 173 -49.47 49.62 28.16
C PRO A 173 -48.93 50.98 28.68
N TYR A 174 -47.71 50.99 29.25
CA TYR A 174 -47.02 52.20 29.69
C TYR A 174 -45.70 52.47 28.95
N LEU A 175 -45.38 51.67 27.92
CA LEU A 175 -44.20 51.91 27.08
C LEU A 175 -44.61 52.72 25.85
N ALA A 176 -44.41 54.04 25.91
CA ALA A 176 -44.66 54.92 24.77
C ALA A 176 -43.77 54.53 23.58
N ASP A 177 -44.40 54.36 22.42
CA ASP A 177 -43.83 53.88 21.16
C ASP A 177 -43.00 54.98 20.45
N SER A 178 -41.98 55.48 21.16
CA SER A 178 -40.96 56.36 20.62
C SER A 178 -39.64 55.62 20.69
N ALA A 179 -39.11 55.21 19.54
CA ALA A 179 -37.80 54.58 19.44
C ALA A 179 -36.73 55.49 20.05
N PRO A 180 -36.07 55.11 21.17
CA PRO A 180 -34.82 55.74 21.49
C PRO A 180 -33.79 55.19 20.51
N SER A 181 -33.41 56.04 19.55
CA SER A 181 -32.06 56.08 18.98
C SER A 181 -31.07 55.47 19.95
N ARG A 182 -30.19 54.57 19.49
CA ARG A 182 -29.05 54.05 20.26
C ARG A 182 -28.15 55.21 20.67
N SER A 183 -28.59 55.93 21.69
CA SER A 183 -27.81 56.88 22.46
C SER A 183 -26.69 56.05 23.04
N ARG A 184 -25.46 56.44 22.69
CA ARG A 184 -24.25 55.99 23.36
C ARG A 184 -24.56 56.02 24.85
N ARG A 185 -24.52 54.89 25.54
CA ARG A 185 -24.23 54.91 26.97
C ARG A 185 -22.81 55.46 27.08
N GLY A 186 -22.67 56.78 26.99
CA GLY A 186 -21.52 57.47 27.53
C GLY A 186 -21.46 57.02 28.98
N ALA A 187 -20.35 56.39 29.36
CA ALA A 187 -20.02 56.29 30.76
C ALA A 187 -20.26 57.67 31.37
N LEU A 188 -20.98 57.74 32.49
CA LEU A 188 -20.92 58.95 33.32
C LEU A 188 -19.44 59.08 33.70
N ASN A 189 -18.72 59.92 32.97
CA ASN A 189 -17.42 60.39 33.39
C ASN A 189 -17.69 61.22 34.64
N PHE A 190 -17.55 60.59 35.80
CA PHE A 190 -17.44 61.33 37.05
C PHE A 190 -16.19 62.20 36.91
N ASN A 191 -16.37 63.49 36.62
CA ASN A 191 -15.33 64.51 36.61
C ASN A 191 -14.84 64.82 38.05
N HIS A 192 -14.74 63.81 38.91
CA HIS A 192 -13.79 63.86 40.01
C HIS A 192 -12.49 63.31 39.46
N ASN A 193 -11.46 64.15 39.42
CA ASN A 193 -10.11 63.82 38.99
C ASN A 193 -9.54 62.66 39.85
N MET A 194 -9.91 61.43 39.51
CA MET A 194 -9.46 60.17 40.12
C MET A 194 -8.21 59.61 39.42
N HIS A 195 -7.67 60.33 38.44
CA HIS A 195 -6.56 59.86 37.61
C HIS A 195 -5.20 59.96 38.33
N GLU A 196 -5.14 60.57 39.50
CA GLU A 196 -3.88 60.78 40.23
C GLU A 196 -4.02 60.45 41.72
N ARG A 197 -4.72 59.36 42.06
CA ARG A 197 -4.50 58.76 43.39
C ARG A 197 -3.26 57.87 43.30
N PRO A 198 -2.09 58.29 43.81
CA PRO A 198 -0.89 57.44 43.82
C PRO A 198 -1.17 56.08 44.46
N ALA A 199 -2.12 56.01 45.40
CA ALA A 199 -2.58 54.77 46.01
C ALA A 199 -3.23 53.77 45.02
N MET A 200 -4.03 54.21 44.04
CA MET A 200 -4.65 53.31 43.06
C MET A 200 -3.65 52.82 42.01
N VAL A 201 -2.74 53.69 41.59
CA VAL A 201 -1.64 53.32 40.67
C VAL A 201 -0.69 52.34 41.36
N ALA A 202 -0.28 52.63 42.60
CA ALA A 202 0.52 51.73 43.42
C ALA A 202 -0.17 50.38 43.68
N ALA A 203 -1.49 50.38 43.92
CA ALA A 203 -2.26 49.15 44.10
C ALA A 203 -2.33 48.30 42.82
N ASN A 204 -2.51 48.93 41.65
CA ASN A 204 -2.50 48.23 40.37
C ASN A 204 -1.10 47.72 39.99
N GLU A 205 -0.05 48.46 40.33
CA GLU A 205 1.34 48.03 40.17
C GLU A 205 1.67 46.85 41.09
N MET A 206 1.20 46.86 42.35
CA MET A 206 1.32 45.73 43.26
C MET A 206 0.59 44.48 42.74
N ARG A 207 -0.63 44.62 42.20
CA ARG A 207 -1.34 43.50 41.56
C ARG A 207 -0.57 42.97 40.34
N ARG A 208 0.04 43.86 39.55
CA ARG A 208 0.85 43.46 38.40
C ARG A 208 2.12 42.73 38.81
N LYS A 209 2.80 43.20 39.87
CA LYS A 209 3.96 42.53 40.48
C LYS A 209 3.57 41.18 41.08
N ALA A 210 2.47 41.10 41.83
CA ALA A 210 1.96 39.85 42.39
C ALA A 210 1.56 38.84 41.30
N ASN A 211 0.95 39.30 40.21
CA ASN A 211 0.63 38.44 39.06
C ASN A 211 1.90 37.94 38.35
N LEU A 212 2.93 38.78 38.21
CA LEU A 212 4.22 38.37 37.64
C LEU A 212 4.96 37.40 38.57
N GLU A 213 4.91 37.61 39.88
CA GLU A 213 5.49 36.71 40.88
C GLU A 213 4.76 35.38 40.92
N ALA A 214 3.42 35.37 40.88
CA ALA A 214 2.63 34.16 40.77
C ALA A 214 2.91 33.41 39.46
N MET A 215 3.09 34.12 38.35
CA MET A 215 3.48 33.52 37.07
C MET A 215 4.90 32.93 37.14
N LYS A 216 5.86 33.65 37.73
CA LYS A 216 7.22 33.14 37.96
C LYS A 216 7.23 31.91 38.87
N LYS A 217 6.46 31.93 39.96
CA LYS A 217 6.30 30.79 40.88
C LYS A 217 5.71 29.58 40.16
N ARG A 218 4.69 29.79 39.32
CA ARG A 218 4.10 28.72 38.50
C ARG A 218 5.08 28.17 37.46
N ILE A 219 5.86 29.02 36.82
CA ILE A 219 6.94 28.60 35.91
C ILE A 219 7.98 27.80 36.70
N GLN A 220 8.38 28.26 37.89
CA GLN A 220 9.35 27.56 38.74
C GLN A 220 8.83 26.21 39.24
N GLU A 221 7.55 26.10 39.59
CA GLU A 221 6.91 24.83 39.95
C GLU A 221 6.84 23.89 38.73
N GLN A 222 6.57 24.42 37.53
CA GLN A 222 6.60 23.64 36.30
C GLN A 222 8.02 23.20 35.92
N THR A 223 9.04 24.06 36.04
CA THR A 223 10.43 23.69 35.75
C THR A 223 10.98 22.72 36.78
N SER A 224 10.67 22.90 38.07
CA SER A 224 11.06 21.96 39.13
C SER A 224 10.39 20.60 38.94
N LYS A 225 9.14 20.57 38.48
CA LYS A 225 8.42 19.33 38.16
C LYS A 225 8.98 18.62 36.93
N VAL A 226 9.44 19.36 35.92
CA VAL A 226 10.08 18.80 34.71
C VAL A 226 11.50 18.30 35.01
N GLY A 227 12.27 18.99 35.88
CA GLY A 227 13.61 18.55 36.30
C GLY A 227 13.61 17.33 37.23
N LEU A 228 12.45 16.94 37.78
CA LEU A 228 12.34 15.73 38.61
C LEU A 228 12.25 14.44 37.78
N ASP A 229 11.97 14.51 36.48
CA ASP A 229 11.78 13.32 35.62
C ASP A 229 13.12 12.61 35.30
N ASP A 230 14.24 13.34 35.32
CA ASP A 230 15.59 12.74 35.19
C ASP A 230 15.93 11.85 36.40
N THR A 231 15.27 12.03 37.55
CA THR A 231 15.50 11.17 38.73
C THR A 231 14.89 9.77 38.58
N ALA A 232 13.85 9.63 37.74
CA ALA A 232 13.25 8.33 37.43
C ALA A 232 14.17 7.46 36.55
N GLU A 233 14.99 8.09 35.69
CA GLU A 233 16.04 7.40 34.94
C GLU A 233 17.21 7.00 35.84
N THR A 234 17.64 7.86 36.77
CA THR A 234 18.72 7.52 37.71
C THR A 234 18.34 6.41 38.69
N THR A 235 17.07 6.34 39.14
CA THR A 235 16.58 5.25 40.01
C THR A 235 16.48 3.91 39.29
N ALA A 236 16.32 3.90 37.96
CA ALA A 236 16.37 2.67 37.16
C ALA A 236 17.79 2.09 37.01
N PHE A 237 18.84 2.87 37.30
CA PHE A 237 20.24 2.42 37.33
C PHE A 237 20.71 2.02 38.74
N GLU A 238 19.89 2.17 39.78
CA GLU A 238 20.19 1.60 41.08
C GLU A 238 20.11 0.08 40.97
N VAL A 239 21.28 -0.56 40.89
CA VAL A 239 21.39 -2.02 40.95
C VAL A 239 20.95 -2.43 42.35
N PRO A 240 19.77 -3.08 42.52
CA PRO A 240 19.36 -3.52 43.83
C PRO A 240 20.40 -4.51 44.36
N MET A 241 20.59 -4.53 45.69
CA MET A 241 21.45 -5.52 46.32
C MET A 241 20.98 -6.91 45.87
N PRO A 242 21.89 -7.79 45.38
CA PRO A 242 21.54 -9.14 45.01
C PRO A 242 20.79 -9.80 46.17
N PRO A 243 19.64 -10.47 45.92
CA PRO A 243 18.96 -11.24 46.95
C PRO A 243 19.91 -12.29 47.54
N ASP A 244 19.77 -12.58 48.84
CA ASP A 244 20.61 -13.60 49.51
C ASP A 244 20.50 -14.99 48.86
N VAL A 245 19.37 -15.26 48.20
CA VAL A 245 19.12 -16.49 47.44
C VAL A 245 18.53 -16.11 46.09
N GLU A 246 19.20 -16.49 45.01
CA GLU A 246 18.69 -16.28 43.65
C GLU A 246 17.58 -17.30 43.33
N PHE A 247 16.67 -16.94 42.42
CA PHE A 247 15.47 -17.75 42.11
C PHE A 247 15.78 -19.19 41.64
N TRP A 248 16.98 -19.45 41.12
CA TRP A 248 17.41 -20.79 40.70
C TRP A 248 17.92 -21.64 41.86
N ASP A 249 18.34 -21.02 42.97
CA ASP A 249 18.78 -21.68 44.20
C ASP A 249 17.63 -21.96 45.17
N GLU A 250 16.56 -21.16 45.13
CA GLU A 250 15.41 -21.26 46.05
C GLU A 250 14.85 -22.70 46.16
N GLY A 251 14.72 -23.40 45.03
CA GLY A 251 14.25 -24.79 45.00
C GLY A 251 15.25 -25.80 45.57
N LEU A 252 16.55 -25.49 45.56
CA LEU A 252 17.62 -26.36 46.03
C LEU A 252 17.87 -26.25 47.54
N LEU A 253 17.57 -25.10 48.14
CA LEU A 253 17.71 -24.89 49.58
C LEU A 253 16.58 -25.51 50.42
N SER A 254 15.36 -25.64 49.87
CA SER A 254 14.19 -26.10 50.64
C SER A 254 14.26 -27.56 51.12
N GLY A 255 15.03 -28.42 50.43
CA GLY A 255 15.14 -29.86 50.73
C GLY A 255 16.39 -30.28 51.52
N GLY A 256 17.38 -29.38 51.66
CA GLY A 256 18.71 -29.72 52.18
C GLY A 256 19.50 -30.66 51.26
N MET A 257 20.83 -30.54 51.28
CA MET A 257 21.76 -31.21 50.34
C MET A 257 21.64 -32.75 50.26
N VAL A 258 20.98 -33.38 51.25
CA VAL A 258 20.90 -34.84 51.43
C VAL A 258 19.57 -35.42 50.89
N ASN A 259 18.52 -34.61 50.77
CA ASN A 259 17.18 -35.03 50.34
C ASN A 259 16.64 -34.19 49.16
N ASN A 260 17.53 -33.75 48.28
CA ASN A 260 17.16 -32.94 47.12
C ASN A 260 16.69 -33.82 45.95
N GLU A 261 15.37 -33.96 45.78
CA GLU A 261 14.73 -34.67 44.65
C GLU A 261 15.12 -34.08 43.27
N LEU A 262 15.56 -32.81 43.23
CA LEU A 262 15.94 -32.09 42.01
C LEU A 262 17.34 -32.46 41.50
N ILE A 263 18.28 -32.81 42.38
CA ILE A 263 19.67 -33.12 42.01
C ILE A 263 19.83 -34.63 41.97
N THR A 264 19.90 -35.18 40.76
CA THR A 264 20.11 -36.62 40.53
C THR A 264 21.32 -36.84 39.62
N ASN A 265 21.78 -38.09 39.51
CA ASN A 265 22.89 -38.46 38.61
C ASN A 265 22.53 -38.36 37.11
N LEU A 266 21.33 -37.89 36.76
CA LEU A 266 20.83 -37.79 35.40
C LEU A 266 21.21 -36.44 34.78
N VAL A 267 21.83 -36.49 33.60
CA VAL A 267 22.13 -35.29 32.81
C VAL A 267 21.06 -35.09 31.74
N VAL A 268 20.31 -34.00 31.83
CA VAL A 268 19.29 -33.65 30.83
C VAL A 268 19.97 -33.03 29.62
N HIS A 269 19.74 -33.61 28.44
CA HIS A 269 20.10 -32.98 27.18
C HIS A 269 19.00 -31.96 26.83
N PRO A 270 19.33 -30.67 26.66
CA PRO A 270 18.33 -29.66 26.36
C PRO A 270 17.63 -29.95 25.03
N ILE A 271 16.40 -29.46 24.90
CA ILE A 271 15.61 -29.63 23.67
C ILE A 271 16.36 -28.96 22.51
N LEU A 272 16.57 -29.69 21.43
CA LEU A 272 17.16 -29.18 20.21
C LEU A 272 16.19 -28.18 19.56
N ILE A 273 16.49 -26.89 19.65
CA ILE A 273 15.74 -25.83 18.97
C ILE A 273 16.37 -25.62 17.59
N GLU A 274 15.57 -25.78 16.53
CA GLU A 274 16.01 -25.48 15.17
C GLU A 274 16.45 -24.01 15.04
N PRO A 275 17.58 -23.72 14.36
CA PRO A 275 18.03 -22.36 14.16
C PRO A 275 16.95 -21.53 13.44
N PRO A 276 16.57 -20.34 13.96
CA PRO A 276 15.55 -19.51 13.32
C PRO A 276 15.94 -19.09 11.89
N GLN A 277 17.24 -19.05 11.59
CA GLN A 277 17.76 -18.71 10.26
C GLN A 277 17.49 -19.79 9.22
N GLU A 278 17.34 -21.07 9.58
CA GLU A 278 17.07 -22.15 8.61
C GLU A 278 15.72 -21.95 7.90
N LYS A 279 14.75 -21.30 8.55
CA LYS A 279 13.48 -20.89 7.94
C LYS A 279 13.65 -19.75 6.92
N LEU A 280 14.67 -18.90 7.12
CA LEU A 280 14.96 -17.73 6.28
C LEU A 280 15.85 -18.07 5.09
N ILE A 281 16.70 -19.11 5.24
CA ILE A 281 17.42 -19.74 4.13
C ILE A 281 16.35 -20.47 3.30
N SER A 282 15.64 -19.66 2.51
CA SER A 282 14.66 -20.10 1.54
C SER A 282 15.26 -21.28 0.79
N THR A 283 14.71 -22.46 1.02
CA THR A 283 14.91 -23.72 0.29
C THR A 283 14.43 -23.59 -1.16
N LYS A 284 14.59 -22.42 -1.79
CA LYS A 284 14.41 -22.25 -3.21
C LYS A 284 15.42 -23.21 -3.82
N PRO A 285 14.95 -24.27 -4.50
CA PRO A 285 15.85 -25.20 -5.17
C PRO A 285 16.78 -24.35 -6.04
N MET A 286 18.09 -24.60 -5.94
CA MET A 286 19.07 -23.83 -6.69
C MET A 286 18.61 -23.70 -8.13
N GLU A 287 18.38 -22.47 -8.58
CA GLU A 287 17.82 -22.24 -9.91
C GLU A 287 18.76 -22.86 -10.96
N LEU A 288 18.26 -23.86 -11.70
CA LEU A 288 19.05 -24.54 -12.72
C LEU A 288 19.34 -23.56 -13.86
N LYS A 289 20.57 -23.05 -13.91
CA LYS A 289 21.03 -22.14 -14.96
C LYS A 289 21.49 -22.96 -16.17
N LEU A 290 20.80 -22.81 -17.29
CA LEU A 290 21.22 -23.41 -18.56
C LEU A 290 22.39 -22.62 -19.16
N THR A 291 23.38 -23.35 -19.70
CA THR A 291 24.46 -22.77 -20.49
C THR A 291 23.91 -22.14 -21.78
N GLU A 292 24.68 -21.27 -22.44
CA GLU A 292 24.26 -20.71 -23.73
C GLU A 292 24.04 -21.78 -24.81
N LYS A 293 24.85 -22.85 -24.81
CA LYS A 293 24.72 -23.96 -25.74
C LYS A 293 23.41 -24.70 -25.51
N GLU A 294 23.05 -24.96 -24.25
CA GLU A 294 21.77 -25.57 -23.87
C GLU A 294 20.58 -24.68 -24.19
N ARG A 295 20.66 -23.37 -23.89
CA ARG A 295 19.62 -22.39 -24.26
C ARG A 295 19.39 -22.36 -25.77
N LYS A 296 20.46 -22.38 -26.57
CA LYS A 296 20.39 -22.46 -28.04
C LYS A 296 19.80 -23.79 -28.51
N LYS A 297 20.20 -24.92 -27.91
CA LYS A 297 19.67 -26.26 -28.21
C LYS A 297 18.17 -26.34 -27.90
N MET A 298 17.74 -25.92 -26.71
CA MET A 298 16.34 -25.87 -26.31
C MET A 298 15.50 -24.96 -27.21
N ARG A 299 16.02 -23.77 -27.56
CA ARG A 299 15.34 -22.86 -28.51
C ARG A 299 15.19 -23.50 -29.89
N ARG A 300 16.20 -24.21 -30.39
CA ARG A 300 16.15 -24.91 -31.68
C ARG A 300 15.13 -26.04 -31.67
N ILE A 301 15.13 -26.88 -30.62
CA ILE A 301 14.18 -27.98 -30.46
C ILE A 301 12.74 -27.45 -30.41
N LYS A 302 12.45 -26.46 -29.55
CA LYS A 302 11.12 -25.85 -29.46
C LYS A 302 10.65 -25.23 -30.78
N ARG A 303 11.55 -24.55 -31.51
CA ARG A 303 11.21 -23.99 -32.83
C ARG A 303 10.91 -25.06 -33.87
N LEU A 304 11.68 -26.14 -33.87
CA LEU A 304 11.50 -27.26 -34.78
C LEU A 304 10.21 -28.00 -34.47
N GLU A 305 9.86 -28.17 -33.20
CA GLU A 305 8.60 -28.73 -32.74
C GLU A 305 7.40 -27.87 -33.19
N ILE A 306 7.43 -26.55 -32.91
CA ILE A 306 6.38 -25.60 -33.35
C ILE A 306 6.21 -25.66 -34.88
N HIS A 307 7.32 -25.65 -35.63
CA HIS A 307 7.25 -25.70 -37.10
C HIS A 307 6.73 -27.05 -37.61
N LYS A 308 7.08 -28.18 -36.97
CA LYS A 308 6.51 -29.49 -37.29
C LYS A 308 5.02 -29.54 -37.00
N GLU A 309 4.57 -28.94 -35.90
CA GLU A 309 3.16 -28.85 -35.53
C GLU A 309 2.38 -27.99 -36.54
N GLU A 310 2.92 -26.84 -36.94
CA GLU A 310 2.35 -25.98 -38.00
C GLU A 310 2.26 -26.72 -39.33
N GLN A 311 3.32 -27.41 -39.75
CA GLN A 311 3.32 -28.24 -40.96
C GLN A 311 2.30 -29.38 -40.89
N ALA A 312 2.15 -30.02 -39.74
CA ALA A 312 1.14 -31.05 -39.54
C ALA A 312 -0.28 -30.47 -39.63
N LYS A 313 -0.52 -29.28 -39.07
CA LYS A 313 -1.79 -28.55 -39.19
C LYS A 313 -2.12 -28.18 -40.64
N ILE A 314 -1.11 -27.75 -41.42
CA ILE A 314 -1.27 -27.46 -42.86
C ILE A 314 -1.56 -28.75 -43.64
N ARG A 315 -0.81 -29.83 -43.37
CA ARG A 315 -1.01 -31.13 -44.04
C ARG A 315 -2.40 -31.71 -43.75
N LEU A 316 -2.92 -31.49 -42.55
CA LEU A 316 -4.27 -31.90 -42.16
C LEU A 316 -5.36 -30.93 -42.66
N GLY A 317 -4.99 -29.78 -43.24
CA GLY A 317 -5.92 -28.79 -43.79
C GLY A 317 -6.60 -27.90 -42.74
N LEU A 318 -6.15 -27.91 -41.48
CA LEU A 318 -6.71 -27.05 -40.41
C LEU A 318 -6.29 -25.59 -40.55
N VAL A 319 -5.13 -25.35 -41.15
CA VAL A 319 -4.58 -24.01 -41.37
C VAL A 319 -4.23 -23.88 -42.86
N PRO A 320 -4.68 -22.83 -43.55
CA PRO A 320 -4.31 -22.61 -44.94
C PRO A 320 -2.80 -22.31 -45.05
N THR A 321 -2.19 -22.72 -46.16
CA THR A 321 -0.79 -22.41 -46.44
C THR A 321 -0.58 -20.89 -46.38
N PRO A 322 0.39 -20.39 -45.59
CA PRO A 322 0.59 -18.95 -45.43
C PRO A 322 1.01 -18.31 -46.75
N ALA A 323 0.39 -17.17 -47.09
CA ALA A 323 0.73 -16.39 -48.27
C ALA A 323 2.20 -15.89 -48.25
N PRO A 324 2.85 -15.69 -49.41
CA PRO A 324 4.23 -15.24 -49.48
C PRO A 324 4.40 -13.87 -48.82
N LYS A 325 5.48 -13.69 -48.07
CA LYS A 325 5.78 -12.42 -47.39
C LYS A 325 6.34 -11.40 -48.39
N ILE A 326 5.53 -10.43 -48.82
CA ILE A 326 6.00 -9.35 -49.71
C ILE A 326 6.64 -8.20 -48.91
N LYS A 327 7.68 -7.59 -49.48
CA LYS A 327 8.32 -6.34 -49.04
C LYS A 327 8.36 -5.41 -50.25
N HIS A 328 8.44 -4.08 -50.06
CA HIS A 328 8.60 -3.11 -51.16
C HIS A 328 9.75 -3.50 -52.12
N SER A 329 10.88 -3.98 -51.60
CA SER A 329 12.00 -4.46 -52.42
C SER A 329 11.73 -5.75 -53.20
N ASN A 330 10.73 -6.56 -52.82
CA ASN A 330 10.40 -7.85 -53.44
C ASN A 330 9.12 -7.77 -54.31
N VAL A 331 8.55 -6.56 -54.50
CA VAL A 331 7.29 -6.36 -55.22
C VAL A 331 7.41 -6.77 -56.68
N MET A 332 8.38 -6.20 -57.41
CA MET A 332 8.56 -6.49 -58.83
C MET A 332 8.94 -7.95 -59.11
N ARG A 333 9.54 -8.64 -58.12
CA ARG A 333 9.90 -10.06 -58.25
C ARG A 333 8.70 -11.00 -58.05
N VAL A 334 7.74 -10.64 -57.19
CA VAL A 334 6.59 -11.50 -56.85
C VAL A 334 5.34 -11.16 -57.66
N TYR A 335 5.10 -9.87 -57.88
CA TYR A 335 3.94 -9.35 -58.58
C TYR A 335 4.35 -8.56 -59.83
N GLY A 336 5.48 -8.87 -60.48
CA GLY A 336 5.97 -8.12 -61.64
C GLY A 336 4.92 -7.92 -62.73
N GLU A 337 4.18 -8.97 -63.08
CA GLU A 337 3.10 -8.91 -64.08
C GLU A 337 1.96 -7.97 -63.65
N MET A 338 1.50 -8.06 -62.40
CA MET A 338 0.44 -7.17 -61.86
C MET A 338 0.94 -5.74 -61.62
N ALA A 339 2.21 -5.57 -61.26
CA ALA A 339 2.83 -4.28 -60.98
C ALA A 339 3.10 -3.48 -62.25
N VAL A 340 3.31 -4.17 -63.40
CA VAL A 340 3.39 -3.53 -64.72
C VAL A 340 2.03 -3.06 -65.20
N GLN A 341 0.95 -3.78 -64.85
CA GLN A 341 -0.43 -3.37 -65.17
C GLN A 341 -0.91 -2.21 -64.29
N ASP A 342 -0.86 -2.37 -62.96
CA ASP A 342 -1.35 -1.38 -61.98
C ASP A 342 -0.36 -1.19 -60.81
N PRO A 343 0.65 -0.31 -60.95
CA PRO A 343 1.69 -0.15 -59.93
C PRO A 343 1.14 0.35 -58.59
N THR A 344 0.21 1.31 -58.61
CA THR A 344 -0.38 1.90 -57.40
C THR A 344 -1.22 0.91 -56.60
N ALA A 345 -1.96 0.01 -57.28
CA ALA A 345 -2.78 -1.00 -56.62
C ALA A 345 -1.90 -2.03 -55.90
N VAL A 346 -0.82 -2.47 -56.54
CA VAL A 346 0.15 -3.40 -55.93
C VAL A 346 0.89 -2.75 -54.77
N GLU A 347 1.31 -1.48 -54.88
CA GLU A 347 1.90 -0.73 -53.76
C GLU A 347 0.94 -0.60 -52.58
N ALA A 348 -0.34 -0.28 -52.82
CA ALA A 348 -1.36 -0.20 -51.77
C ALA A 348 -1.58 -1.56 -51.08
N MET A 349 -1.60 -2.66 -51.85
CA MET A 349 -1.72 -4.02 -51.30
C MET A 349 -0.51 -4.38 -50.43
N VAL A 350 0.70 -4.04 -50.87
CA VAL A 350 1.94 -4.30 -50.13
C VAL A 350 2.00 -3.44 -48.87
N ASN A 351 1.64 -2.17 -48.96
CA ASN A 351 1.52 -1.26 -47.81
C ASN A 351 0.53 -1.79 -46.78
N LYS A 352 -0.64 -2.28 -47.22
CA LYS A 352 -1.62 -2.92 -46.34
C LYS A 352 -1.03 -4.14 -45.64
N GLN A 353 -0.35 -5.04 -46.36
CA GLN A 353 0.30 -6.21 -45.75
C GLN A 353 1.46 -5.85 -44.81
N VAL A 354 2.22 -4.78 -45.09
CA VAL A 354 3.24 -4.25 -44.18
C VAL A 354 2.57 -3.71 -42.92
N ALA A 355 1.52 -2.90 -43.07
CA ALA A 355 0.75 -2.34 -41.95
C ALA A 355 0.10 -3.44 -41.11
N ASP A 356 -0.53 -4.45 -41.73
CA ASP A 356 -1.14 -5.58 -41.05
C ASP A 356 -0.11 -6.38 -40.25
N ARG A 357 1.10 -6.59 -40.78
CA ARG A 357 2.20 -7.24 -40.04
C ARG A 357 2.65 -6.41 -38.84
N LEU A 358 2.77 -5.10 -39.00
CA LEU A 358 3.13 -4.19 -37.92
C LEU A 358 2.05 -4.17 -36.85
N ASN A 359 0.78 -4.05 -37.25
CA ASN A 359 -0.38 -4.06 -36.37
C ASN A 359 -0.48 -5.38 -35.61
N ASN A 360 -0.30 -6.52 -36.28
CA ASN A 360 -0.28 -7.83 -35.62
C ASN A 360 0.85 -7.94 -34.60
N HIS A 361 2.04 -7.40 -34.90
CA HIS A 361 3.15 -7.35 -33.95
C HIS A 361 2.82 -6.47 -32.73
N LEU A 362 2.29 -5.26 -32.96
CA LEU A 362 1.89 -4.34 -31.90
C LEU A 362 0.76 -4.91 -31.05
N ALA A 363 -0.26 -5.51 -31.67
CA ALA A 363 -1.38 -6.16 -30.99
C ALA A 363 -0.90 -7.36 -30.15
N THR A 364 0.02 -8.17 -30.68
CA THR A 364 0.60 -9.30 -29.92
C THR A 364 1.42 -8.79 -28.73
N ASN A 365 2.14 -7.68 -28.87
CA ASN A 365 2.90 -7.09 -27.77
C ASN A 365 1.97 -6.46 -26.72
N ALA A 366 0.93 -5.76 -27.16
CA ALA A 366 -0.10 -5.21 -26.28
C ALA A 366 -0.81 -6.32 -25.50
N ALA A 367 -1.17 -7.43 -26.14
CA ALA A 367 -1.79 -8.59 -25.49
C ALA A 367 -0.87 -9.27 -24.45
N ARG A 368 0.47 -9.20 -24.63
CA ARG A 368 1.44 -9.72 -23.65
C ARG A 368 1.79 -8.71 -22.55
N GLN A 369 1.49 -7.43 -22.75
CA GLN A 369 1.83 -6.40 -21.80
C GLN A 369 0.96 -6.57 -20.55
N LEU A 370 1.58 -6.76 -19.39
CA LEU A 370 0.82 -6.83 -18.14
C LEU A 370 0.00 -5.55 -17.94
N THR A 371 -1.26 -5.74 -17.56
CA THR A 371 -2.12 -4.65 -17.11
C THR A 371 -1.54 -4.00 -15.86
N LYS A 372 -2.00 -2.80 -15.51
CA LYS A 372 -1.52 -2.08 -14.32
C LYS A 372 -1.75 -2.90 -13.05
N GLU A 373 -2.92 -3.53 -12.93
CA GLU A 373 -3.30 -4.40 -11.82
C GLU A 373 -2.37 -5.62 -11.70
N GLN A 374 -2.12 -6.32 -12.80
CA GLN A 374 -1.19 -7.47 -12.83
C GLN A 374 0.24 -7.07 -12.44
N LYS A 375 0.68 -5.85 -12.80
CA LYS A 375 2.00 -5.33 -12.39
C LYS A 375 2.05 -5.08 -10.88
N GLU A 376 0.97 -4.57 -10.31
CA GLU A 376 0.87 -4.31 -8.87
C GLU A 376 0.81 -5.61 -8.07
N GLU A 377 0.02 -6.59 -8.51
CA GLU A 377 0.00 -7.94 -7.92
C GLU A 377 1.38 -8.60 -7.96
N LYS A 378 2.05 -8.56 -9.11
CA LYS A 378 3.42 -9.07 -9.25
C LYS A 378 4.42 -8.34 -8.35
N ARG A 379 4.21 -7.05 -8.06
CA ARG A 379 5.03 -6.28 -7.12
C ARG A 379 4.77 -6.70 -5.68
N LYS A 380 3.50 -6.87 -5.29
CA LYS A 380 3.09 -7.37 -3.96
C LYS A 380 3.62 -8.77 -3.69
N LEU A 381 3.52 -9.68 -4.67
CA LEU A 381 4.07 -11.04 -4.56
C LEU A 381 5.58 -11.02 -4.34
N LYS A 382 6.33 -10.22 -5.12
CA LYS A 382 7.78 -10.07 -4.94
C LYS A 382 8.15 -9.47 -3.59
N ALA A 383 7.37 -8.50 -3.10
CA ALA A 383 7.58 -7.92 -1.79
C ALA A 383 7.35 -8.95 -0.67
N ALA A 384 6.28 -9.76 -0.78
CA ALA A 384 6.03 -10.85 0.16
C ALA A 384 7.14 -11.93 0.11
N GLU A 385 7.67 -12.26 -1.07
CA GLU A 385 8.83 -13.14 -1.20
C GLU A 385 10.09 -12.56 -0.55
N ASN A 386 10.36 -11.26 -0.70
CA ASN A 386 11.49 -10.61 -0.05
C ASN A 386 11.33 -10.59 1.47
N ALA A 387 10.14 -10.31 1.99
CA ALA A 387 9.87 -10.33 3.43
C ALA A 387 10.08 -11.73 4.03
N LYS A 388 9.72 -12.79 3.29
CA LYS A 388 9.96 -14.18 3.69
C LYS A 388 11.44 -14.59 3.72
N ALA A 389 12.28 -13.96 2.89
CA ALA A 389 13.71 -14.26 2.84
C ALA A 389 14.48 -13.74 4.07
N GLY A 390 13.86 -12.87 4.87
CA GLY A 390 14.46 -12.27 6.06
C GLY A 390 14.15 -10.79 6.13
N LEU A 391 13.97 -10.31 7.35
CA LEU A 391 13.68 -8.91 7.65
C LEU A 391 14.91 -8.24 8.24
N ASN A 392 15.20 -7.04 7.76
CA ASN A 392 16.27 -6.19 8.24
C ASN A 392 15.69 -4.94 8.89
N LEU A 393 16.10 -4.68 10.12
CA LEU A 393 15.92 -3.41 10.81
C LEU A 393 17.09 -2.50 10.48
N MET A 394 16.77 -1.28 10.07
CA MET A 394 17.72 -0.21 9.82
C MET A 394 17.26 1.06 10.51
N VAL A 395 18.20 1.70 11.21
CA VAL A 395 17.93 2.94 11.93
C VAL A 395 18.87 4.01 11.43
N PHE A 396 18.32 5.13 10.95
CA PHE A 396 19.08 6.28 10.50
C PHE A 396 18.89 7.46 11.45
N LYS A 397 19.97 8.16 11.74
CA LYS A 397 19.95 9.48 12.36
C LYS A 397 20.07 10.52 11.25
N VAL A 398 19.17 11.50 11.27
CA VAL A 398 19.29 12.72 10.48
C VAL A 398 19.60 13.85 11.44
N ALA A 399 20.82 14.38 11.38
CA ALA A 399 21.32 15.50 12.17
C ALA A 399 20.78 16.84 11.63
N LEU A 400 19.45 16.92 11.47
CA LEU A 400 18.71 18.13 11.18
C LEU A 400 17.63 18.29 12.25
N THR A 401 17.53 19.50 12.78
CA THR A 401 16.48 19.83 13.75
C THR A 401 15.09 19.82 13.09
N LYS A 402 14.03 19.82 13.91
CA LYS A 402 12.64 19.84 13.44
C LYS A 402 12.35 20.95 12.41
N ASP A 403 12.93 22.13 12.63
CA ASP A 403 12.72 23.32 11.78
C ASP A 403 13.56 23.28 10.50
N GLN A 404 14.74 22.66 10.57
CA GLN A 404 15.61 22.45 9.40
C GLN A 404 15.12 21.32 8.49
N LEU A 405 14.27 20.42 9.00
CA LEU A 405 13.70 19.33 8.21
C LEU A 405 12.56 19.83 7.31
N LEU A 406 12.94 20.44 6.19
CA LEU A 406 12.06 20.95 5.13
C LEU A 406 11.16 19.87 4.52
N GLY A 407 10.05 20.31 3.91
CA GLY A 407 9.05 19.42 3.28
C GLY A 407 9.63 18.46 2.23
N LYS A 408 10.69 18.85 1.53
CA LYS A 408 11.36 18.00 0.54
C LYS A 408 12.09 16.81 1.17
N HIS A 409 12.75 17.00 2.32
CA HIS A 409 13.33 15.89 3.10
C HIS A 409 12.25 14.91 3.53
N ARG A 410 11.16 15.45 4.11
CA ARG A 410 10.02 14.66 4.57
C ARG A 410 9.41 13.85 3.42
N PHE A 411 9.25 14.47 2.25
CA PHE A 411 8.78 13.81 1.04
C PHE A 411 9.70 12.67 0.59
N HIS A 412 11.03 12.88 0.57
CA HIS A 412 11.98 11.83 0.20
C HIS A 412 11.96 10.66 1.19
N ILE A 413 11.82 10.90 2.48
CA ILE A 413 11.70 9.84 3.49
C ILE A 413 10.41 9.05 3.27
N ASP A 414 9.27 9.73 3.13
CA ASP A 414 7.94 9.12 3.06
C ASP A 414 7.69 8.36 1.75
N VAL A 415 8.00 8.99 0.61
CA VAL A 415 7.70 8.41 -0.71
C VAL A 415 8.60 7.22 -1.01
N ASN A 416 9.88 7.29 -0.65
CA ASN A 416 10.78 6.15 -0.81
C ASN A 416 10.40 4.97 0.08
N ALA A 417 9.85 5.23 1.27
CA ALA A 417 9.30 4.18 2.12
C ALA A 417 8.04 3.56 1.49
N LYS A 418 7.09 4.38 1.03
CA LYS A 418 5.83 3.95 0.41
C LYS A 418 5.99 3.21 -0.92
N HIS A 419 7.09 3.42 -1.65
CA HIS A 419 7.37 2.72 -2.90
C HIS A 419 7.53 1.20 -2.73
N TRP A 420 7.97 0.76 -1.55
CA TRP A 420 8.21 -0.63 -1.21
C TRP A 420 7.10 -1.13 -0.28
N SER A 421 6.31 -2.12 -0.71
CA SER A 421 5.20 -2.62 0.10
C SER A 421 5.61 -3.54 1.26
N ASP A 422 6.83 -4.08 1.22
CA ASP A 422 7.46 -4.85 2.31
C ASP A 422 8.20 -3.98 3.32
N LEU A 423 8.28 -2.66 3.07
CA LEU A 423 8.92 -1.72 3.96
C LEU A 423 7.91 -1.18 4.96
N THR A 424 8.25 -1.33 6.23
CA THR A 424 7.48 -0.91 7.39
C THR A 424 8.37 -0.10 8.33
N GLY A 425 7.79 0.58 9.31
CA GLY A 425 8.53 1.49 10.18
C GLY A 425 7.92 2.88 10.22
N PHE A 426 8.64 3.84 10.76
CA PHE A 426 8.20 5.24 10.85
C PHE A 426 9.40 6.16 11.09
N CYS A 427 9.19 7.45 10.89
CA CYS A 427 10.17 8.49 11.21
C CYS A 427 9.67 9.29 12.41
N VAL A 428 10.54 9.48 13.42
CA VAL A 428 10.32 10.39 14.54
C VAL A 428 11.07 11.68 14.25
N ILE A 429 10.35 12.80 14.21
CA ILE A 429 10.93 14.14 14.10
C ILE A 429 10.85 14.78 15.48
N SER A 430 12.01 14.94 16.11
CA SER A 430 12.15 15.62 17.39
C SER A 430 12.93 16.92 17.21
N PRO A 431 12.88 17.88 18.16
CA PRO A 431 13.70 19.08 18.09
C PRO A 431 15.21 18.85 17.88
N PRO A 432 15.90 17.94 18.62
CA PRO A 432 17.35 17.78 18.47
C PRO A 432 17.75 17.12 17.14
N PHE A 433 17.13 16.00 16.79
CA PHE A 433 17.39 15.28 15.54
C PHE A 433 16.17 14.45 15.13
N SER A 434 16.18 13.96 13.89
CA SER A 434 15.15 13.04 13.39
C SER A 434 15.70 11.62 13.31
N LEU A 435 14.90 10.64 13.78
CA LEU A 435 15.25 9.23 13.76
C LEU A 435 14.33 8.48 12.80
N ILE A 436 14.90 7.81 11.81
CA ILE A 436 14.15 7.01 10.83
C ILE A 436 14.36 5.54 11.17
N VAL A 437 13.27 4.85 11.52
CA VAL A 437 13.27 3.41 11.80
C VAL A 437 12.59 2.69 10.64
N VAL A 438 13.29 1.73 10.04
CA VAL A 438 12.82 0.98 8.87
C VAL A 438 13.01 -0.51 9.07
N GLU A 439 11.97 -1.27 8.82
CA GLU A 439 11.96 -2.73 8.78
C GLU A 439 11.59 -3.17 7.37
N ALA A 440 12.48 -3.86 6.67
CA ALA A 440 12.25 -4.27 5.29
C ALA A 440 12.99 -5.56 4.93
N GLY A 441 12.53 -6.26 3.88
CA GLY A 441 13.30 -7.35 3.28
C GLY A 441 14.63 -6.87 2.69
N GLU A 442 15.59 -7.78 2.49
CA GLU A 442 16.98 -7.45 2.09
C GLU A 442 17.10 -6.52 0.86
N LYS A 443 16.29 -6.79 -0.17
CA LYS A 443 16.31 -5.96 -1.38
C LYS A 443 15.82 -4.54 -1.10
N SER A 444 14.69 -4.42 -0.43
CA SER A 444 14.07 -3.14 -0.11
C SER A 444 14.92 -2.35 0.89
N SER A 445 15.55 -3.03 1.85
CA SER A 445 16.48 -2.42 2.81
C SER A 445 17.72 -1.84 2.11
N ARG A 446 18.31 -2.57 1.14
CA ARG A 446 19.46 -2.09 0.34
C ARG A 446 19.10 -0.89 -0.54
N GLU A 447 17.98 -0.94 -1.24
CA GLU A 447 17.52 0.18 -2.07
C GLU A 447 17.16 1.41 -1.22
N TYR A 448 16.56 1.22 -0.05
CA TYR A 448 16.27 2.31 0.88
C TYR A 448 17.56 2.94 1.44
N LYS A 449 18.55 2.14 1.84
CA LYS A 449 19.90 2.63 2.22
C LYS A 449 20.51 3.48 1.12
N LYS A 450 20.41 3.03 -0.13
CA LYS A 450 20.89 3.78 -1.29
C LYS A 450 20.10 5.06 -1.53
N ALA A 451 18.79 5.05 -1.31
CA ALA A 451 17.94 6.22 -1.43
C ALA A 451 18.32 7.29 -0.39
N MET A 452 18.52 6.91 0.87
CA MET A 452 18.94 7.84 1.94
C MET A 452 20.30 8.48 1.66
N LYS A 453 21.27 7.72 1.13
CA LYS A 453 22.56 8.26 0.69
C LYS A 453 22.50 9.19 -0.53
N ARG A 454 21.44 9.12 -1.34
CA ARG A 454 21.27 9.95 -2.54
C ARG A 454 20.58 11.28 -2.24
N VAL A 455 19.89 11.38 -1.10
CA VAL A 455 19.28 12.64 -0.68
C VAL A 455 20.41 13.59 -0.32
N LYS A 456 20.41 14.76 -0.98
CA LYS A 456 21.36 15.84 -0.71
C LYS A 456 20.81 16.69 0.43
N TRP A 457 21.16 16.32 1.64
CA TRP A 457 20.53 16.87 2.84
C TRP A 457 20.92 18.34 3.03
N LYS A 458 22.21 18.67 2.95
CA LYS A 458 22.69 20.05 3.05
C LYS A 458 22.24 20.90 1.85
N GLY A 459 22.30 20.34 0.65
CA GLY A 459 21.89 21.07 -0.57
C GLY A 459 20.41 21.49 -0.59
N ILE A 460 19.51 20.70 -0.02
CA ILE A 460 18.09 21.07 0.13
C ILE A 460 17.91 22.12 1.24
N LEU A 461 18.69 22.03 2.32
CA LEU A 461 18.65 23.00 3.42
C LEU A 461 19.12 24.38 2.94
N GLU A 462 20.26 24.45 2.25
CA GLU A 462 20.80 25.70 1.69
C GLU A 462 19.87 26.31 0.63
N GLY A 463 19.19 25.48 -0.15
CA GLY A 463 18.24 25.93 -1.16
C GLY A 463 16.80 26.09 -0.70
N GLY A 464 16.54 26.10 0.61
CA GLY A 464 15.21 26.38 1.15
C GLY A 464 14.11 25.42 0.68
N GLY A 465 14.46 24.20 0.27
CA GLY A 465 13.52 23.16 -0.19
C GLY A 465 13.81 22.62 -1.58
N GLU A 466 14.70 23.26 -2.34
CA GLU A 466 15.24 22.76 -3.60
C GLU A 466 16.76 22.62 -3.53
N VAL A 467 17.34 21.76 -4.37
CA VAL A 467 18.80 21.61 -4.44
C VAL A 467 19.33 22.73 -5.34
N LEU A 468 19.89 23.78 -4.74
CA LEU A 468 20.67 24.77 -5.48
C LEU A 468 21.91 24.11 -6.09
N ASP A 469 22.16 24.38 -7.37
CA ASP A 469 23.28 23.85 -8.17
C ASP A 469 23.53 22.34 -8.02
N PRO A 470 22.73 21.49 -8.70
CA PRO A 470 22.85 20.04 -8.61
C PRO A 470 24.25 19.47 -8.93
N GLU A 471 25.06 20.17 -9.72
CA GLU A 471 26.43 19.77 -10.05
C GLU A 471 27.42 19.98 -8.91
N ARG A 472 27.28 21.05 -8.11
CA ARG A 472 28.14 21.31 -6.95
C ARG A 472 28.08 20.19 -5.91
N TRP A 473 26.89 19.62 -5.75
CA TRP A 473 26.61 18.53 -4.80
C TRP A 473 26.83 17.13 -5.41
N LYS A 474 27.39 17.03 -6.61
CA LYS A 474 27.64 15.74 -7.26
C LYS A 474 28.97 15.18 -6.75
N GLY A 475 28.90 14.10 -5.96
CA GLY A 475 30.08 13.47 -5.37
C GLY A 475 30.44 13.99 -3.97
N TRP A 476 29.64 14.90 -3.42
CA TRP A 476 29.74 15.30 -2.01
C TRP A 476 29.13 14.23 -1.10
N GLU A 477 29.83 13.85 -0.04
CA GLU A 477 29.32 12.95 1.00
C GLU A 477 28.68 13.79 2.12
N ASP A 478 27.37 13.68 2.28
CA ASP A 478 26.62 14.39 3.32
C ASP A 478 26.55 13.56 4.61
N ASP A 479 27.34 13.92 5.62
CA ASP A 479 27.36 13.25 6.94
C ASP A 479 26.11 13.51 7.79
N THR A 480 25.17 14.32 7.29
CA THR A 480 23.91 14.62 7.98
C THR A 480 23.02 13.40 8.20
N CYS A 481 23.14 12.34 7.38
CA CYS A 481 22.32 11.14 7.47
C CYS A 481 23.20 9.92 7.71
N THR A 482 23.30 9.49 8.96
CA THR A 482 24.14 8.37 9.38
C THR A 482 23.30 7.14 9.68
N LEU A 483 23.81 5.97 9.32
CA LEU A 483 23.20 4.68 9.66
C LEU A 483 23.73 4.25 11.03
N ILE A 484 22.86 4.22 12.03
CA ILE A 484 23.20 3.86 13.42
C ILE A 484 23.28 2.34 13.57
N HIS A 485 22.26 1.66 13.05
CA HIS A 485 22.11 0.21 13.22
C HIS A 485 21.59 -0.42 11.93
N GLN A 486 22.13 -1.60 11.63
CA GLN A 486 21.62 -2.49 10.60
C GLN A 486 21.72 -3.92 11.14
N GLY A 487 20.57 -4.58 11.31
CA GLY A 487 20.50 -5.93 11.86
C GLY A 487 19.30 -6.70 11.32
N MET A 488 19.36 -8.02 11.39
CA MET A 488 18.21 -8.88 11.05
C MET A 488 17.24 -8.95 12.24
N ILE A 489 15.95 -8.98 11.94
CA ILE A 489 14.87 -9.17 12.91
C ILE A 489 14.06 -10.41 12.54
N ARG A 490 13.43 -11.01 13.56
CA ARG A 490 12.63 -12.22 13.38
C ARG A 490 11.26 -11.91 12.77
N ASP A 491 10.56 -10.94 13.35
CA ASP A 491 9.18 -10.57 13.00
C ASP A 491 9.07 -9.05 12.84
N HIS A 492 8.15 -8.59 11.99
CA HIS A 492 7.81 -7.17 11.89
C HIS A 492 7.25 -6.65 13.21
N ARG A 493 7.78 -5.52 13.69
CA ARG A 493 7.20 -4.76 14.82
C ARG A 493 6.15 -3.78 14.33
N PHE A 494 6.23 -3.36 13.06
CA PHE A 494 5.28 -2.43 12.44
C PHE A 494 4.43 -3.11 11.37
N LYS A 495 3.11 -2.87 11.38
CA LYS A 495 2.18 -3.42 10.37
C LYS A 495 2.25 -2.69 9.03
N LYS A 496 2.58 -1.39 9.05
CA LYS A 496 2.65 -0.52 7.88
C LYS A 496 3.64 0.61 8.14
N TRP A 497 4.02 1.32 7.09
CA TRP A 497 4.70 2.59 7.23
C TRP A 497 3.83 3.60 7.99
N GLY A 498 4.27 4.00 9.17
CA GLY A 498 3.58 4.89 10.11
C GLY A 498 3.71 6.38 9.77
N GLY A 499 4.39 6.72 8.68
CA GLY A 499 4.63 8.11 8.28
C GLY A 499 5.65 8.82 9.18
N LEU A 500 5.55 10.15 9.20
CA LEU A 500 6.38 11.01 10.03
C LEU A 500 5.57 11.41 11.25
N ARG A 501 6.10 11.11 12.44
CA ARG A 501 5.55 11.52 13.73
C ARG A 501 6.37 12.68 14.25
N GLU A 502 5.73 13.84 14.32
CA GLU A 502 6.31 15.00 14.95
C GLU A 502 6.10 14.93 16.45
N THR A 503 7.18 15.10 17.22
CA THR A 503 7.15 15.20 18.67
C THR A 503 7.58 16.59 19.10
N GLU A 504 7.12 17.02 20.26
CA GLU A 504 7.50 18.33 20.84
C GLU A 504 8.64 18.17 21.86
N SER A 505 8.74 17.00 22.49
CA SER A 505 9.76 16.69 23.50
C SER A 505 10.47 15.36 23.19
N GLU A 506 11.69 15.20 23.71
CA GLU A 506 12.45 13.94 23.66
C GLU A 506 11.72 12.80 24.38
N SER A 507 11.03 13.10 25.48
CA SER A 507 10.28 12.08 26.23
C SER A 507 9.15 11.48 25.38
N GLN A 508 8.44 12.30 24.61
CA GLN A 508 7.43 11.84 23.65
C GLN A 508 8.03 11.03 22.50
N ALA A 509 9.23 11.41 22.02
CA ALA A 509 9.97 10.64 21.02
C ALA A 509 10.33 9.24 21.54
N ARG A 510 10.79 9.16 22.80
CA ARG A 510 11.12 7.91 23.47
C ARG A 510 9.86 7.06 23.69
N GLU A 511 8.74 7.66 24.13
CA GLU A 511 7.45 6.96 24.27
C GLU A 511 6.93 6.38 22.94
N ALA A 512 7.08 7.13 21.85
CA ALA A 512 6.69 6.66 20.52
C ALA A 512 7.49 5.41 20.08
N LEU A 513 8.77 5.33 20.46
CA LEU A 513 9.67 4.20 20.20
C LEU A 513 9.47 3.05 21.21
N ALA A 514 9.11 3.36 22.46
CA ALA A 514 8.85 2.39 23.53
C ALA A 514 7.69 1.44 23.15
N ARG A 515 6.68 1.93 22.44
CA ARG A 515 5.59 1.10 21.89
C ARG A 515 6.08 -0.03 20.98
N ALA A 516 7.22 0.18 20.31
CA ALA A 516 7.87 -0.82 19.48
C ALA A 516 9.06 -1.51 20.18
N LYS A 517 9.34 -1.19 21.44
CA LYS A 517 10.54 -1.63 22.20
C LYS A 517 11.84 -1.29 21.45
N LEU A 518 11.94 -0.05 20.95
CA LEU A 518 13.07 0.49 20.18
C LEU A 518 13.70 1.73 20.84
N GLU A 519 13.45 1.95 22.13
CA GLU A 519 13.98 3.10 22.89
C GLU A 519 15.51 3.15 22.94
N ASN A 520 16.17 2.00 22.96
CA ASN A 520 17.64 1.90 22.98
C ASN A 520 18.28 2.59 21.76
N PHE A 521 17.60 2.60 20.61
CA PHE A 521 18.11 3.27 19.41
C PHE A 521 18.05 4.80 19.52
N TRP A 522 17.13 5.34 20.33
CA TRP A 522 17.11 6.77 20.64
C TRP A 522 18.33 7.16 21.47
N VAL A 523 18.63 6.37 22.50
CA VAL A 523 19.81 6.57 23.36
C VAL A 523 21.09 6.44 22.55
N GLN A 524 21.20 5.44 21.67
CA GLN A 524 22.35 5.26 20.78
C GLN A 524 22.52 6.44 19.80
N ALA A 525 21.41 6.98 19.27
CA ALA A 525 21.44 8.15 18.40
C ALA A 525 21.93 9.42 19.10
N LYS A 526 21.54 9.59 20.37
CA LYS A 526 21.98 10.69 21.23
C LYS A 526 23.46 10.54 21.61
N ALA A 527 23.91 9.34 21.96
CA ALA A 527 25.30 9.07 22.30
C ALA A 527 26.27 9.35 21.13
N LEU A 528 25.84 9.08 19.88
CA LEU A 528 26.62 9.39 18.67
C LEU A 528 26.89 10.89 18.47
N GLU A 529 26.16 11.77 19.15
CA GLU A 529 26.35 13.22 19.10
C GLU A 529 27.58 13.66 19.92
N GLY A 530 27.91 12.94 20.99
CA GLY A 530 29.02 13.27 21.89
C GLY A 530 30.40 12.77 21.46
N ILE A 531 30.54 12.17 20.28
CA ILE A 531 31.84 11.62 19.78
C ILE A 531 32.49 12.56 18.75
N VAL A 532 31.84 13.68 18.40
CA VAL A 532 32.34 14.61 17.35
C VAL A 532 33.07 15.83 17.93
N GLU A 533 33.13 15.96 19.26
CA GLU A 533 33.93 16.97 19.94
C GLU A 533 34.93 16.28 20.90
N ASP A 534 36.07 15.86 20.35
CA ASP A 534 37.39 15.85 21.02
C ASP A 534 38.51 15.63 19.98
#